data_AF-A0A8S9KYN6-F1
#
_entry.id   AF-A0A8S9KYN6-F1
#
_cell.length_a   1.000
_cell.length_b   1.000
_cell.length_c   1.000
_cell.angle_alpha   90.00
_cell.angle_beta   90.00
_cell.angle_gamma   90.00
#
_symmetry.space_group_name_H-M   'P 1'
#
loop_
_entity.id
_entity.type
_entity.pdbx_description
1 polymer ?
#
loop_
_entity_poly.entity_id
_entity_poly.type
_entity_poly.pdbx_seq_one_letter_code
_entity_poly.pdbx_strand_id
1 'polypeptide(L)'
;MMHKIYLLSLHLLLLLLLCFNPLTTVADDNSTTGGIDGWCDQTPYPDPCKCYFKNHNGFLLPTQLSEFRIMLVEATMDRAISARDELAQSSRNCTDCRKQAVLADCIDLYGDTIVQLTRTLEGVSPKAGTGEGCTDFDAQTWLSTALTNTYKLTYKLL
;
A
#
# COMPACT_ATOMS: atom_id res chain seq x y z
N MET A 1 -27.54 39.19 -11.20
CA MET A 1 -26.25 38.91 -10.50
C MET A 1 -26.40 37.82 -9.44
N MET A 2 -27.40 37.91 -8.55
CA MET A 2 -27.62 36.93 -7.49
C MET A 2 -27.85 35.48 -7.97
N HIS A 3 -28.57 35.28 -9.09
CA HIS A 3 -28.85 33.95 -9.63
C HIS A 3 -27.60 33.15 -10.03
N LYS A 4 -26.55 33.84 -10.49
CA LYS A 4 -25.26 33.22 -10.84
C LYS A 4 -24.46 32.82 -9.60
N ILE A 5 -24.61 33.58 -8.50
CA ILE A 5 -23.97 33.30 -7.22
C ILE A 5 -24.58 32.04 -6.59
N TYR A 6 -25.91 31.87 -6.66
CA TYR A 6 -26.57 30.65 -6.19
C TYR A 6 -26.18 29.41 -7.00
N LEU A 7 -26.02 29.55 -8.33
CA LEU A 7 -25.56 28.44 -9.19
C LEU A 7 -24.11 28.03 -8.89
N LEU A 8 -23.21 29.00 -8.69
CA LEU A 8 -21.82 28.75 -8.28
C LEU A 8 -21.75 28.11 -6.90
N SER A 9 -22.53 28.60 -5.94
CA SER A 9 -22.61 28.03 -4.59
C SER A 9 -23.15 26.60 -4.60
N LEU A 10 -24.16 26.31 -5.43
CA LEU A 10 -24.73 24.97 -5.56
C LEU A 10 -23.74 23.98 -6.21
N HIS A 11 -23.00 24.42 -7.23
CA HIS A 11 -21.93 23.61 -7.83
C HIS A 11 -20.79 23.33 -6.84
N LEU A 12 -20.36 24.34 -6.06
CA LEU A 12 -19.31 24.14 -5.05
C LEU A 12 -19.75 23.16 -3.96
N LEU A 13 -21.02 23.23 -3.54
CA LEU A 13 -21.62 22.31 -2.57
C LEU A 13 -21.69 20.88 -3.12
N LEU A 14 -22.06 20.69 -4.40
CA LEU A 14 -22.08 19.38 -5.05
C LEU A 14 -20.69 18.75 -5.13
N LEU A 15 -19.67 19.54 -5.45
CA LEU A 15 -18.28 19.09 -5.50
C LEU A 15 -17.77 18.68 -4.11
N LEU A 16 -18.11 19.45 -3.08
CA LEU A 16 -17.83 19.10 -1.69
C LEU A 16 -18.49 17.77 -1.29
N LEU A 17 -19.76 17.55 -1.67
CA LEU A 17 -20.47 16.29 -1.37
C LEU A 17 -19.89 15.08 -2.11
N LEU A 18 -19.38 15.25 -3.34
CA LEU A 18 -18.69 14.19 -4.10
C LEU A 18 -17.36 13.79 -3.45
N CYS A 19 -16.66 14.73 -2.81
CA CYS A 19 -15.44 14.47 -2.04
C CYS A 19 -15.72 13.91 -0.63
N PHE A 20 -16.89 14.23 -0.06
CA PHE A 20 -17.39 13.71 1.22
C PHE A 20 -18.28 12.46 1.02
N ASN A 21 -17.91 11.54 0.14
CA ASN A 21 -18.39 10.18 0.30
C ASN A 21 -17.58 9.54 1.44
N PRO A 22 -18.14 9.33 2.64
CA PRO A 22 -17.56 8.33 3.50
C PRO A 22 -17.62 7.03 2.69
N LEU A 23 -16.48 6.39 2.46
CA LEU A 23 -16.47 5.00 2.07
C LEU A 23 -17.09 4.24 3.24
N THR A 24 -18.41 4.14 3.26
CA THR A 24 -19.11 3.24 4.17
C THR A 24 -18.81 1.85 3.66
N THR A 25 -17.70 1.28 4.14
CA THR A 25 -17.54 -0.16 4.16
C THR A 25 -18.66 -0.69 5.04
N VAL A 26 -19.79 -1.03 4.43
CA VAL A 26 -20.69 -2.01 5.03
C VAL A 26 -19.80 -3.24 5.21
N ALA A 27 -19.47 -3.56 6.46
CA ALA A 27 -18.96 -4.88 6.80
C ALA A 27 -20.13 -5.83 6.51
N ASP A 28 -20.18 -6.27 5.26
CA ASP A 28 -21.05 -7.37 4.87
C ASP A 28 -20.38 -8.61 5.44
N ASP A 29 -20.97 -9.13 6.52
CA ASP A 29 -20.57 -10.33 7.23
C ASP A 29 -20.90 -11.58 6.39
N ASN A 30 -20.62 -11.50 5.08
CA ASN A 30 -20.86 -12.56 4.12
C ASN A 30 -19.56 -13.37 4.00
N SER A 31 -19.48 -14.40 4.83
CA SER A 31 -18.54 -15.50 4.79
C SER A 31 -17.81 -15.64 3.44
N THR A 32 -16.51 -15.35 3.47
CA THR A 32 -15.52 -15.53 2.40
C THR A 32 -15.60 -16.91 1.77
N THR A 33 -16.44 -17.08 0.76
CA THR A 33 -16.57 -18.32 -0.02
C THR A 33 -15.43 -18.48 -1.04
N GLY A 34 -14.60 -17.43 -1.23
CA GLY A 34 -13.57 -17.34 -2.27
C GLY A 34 -12.11 -17.48 -1.81
N GLY A 35 -11.84 -17.92 -0.57
CA GLY A 35 -10.47 -18.02 -0.05
C GLY A 35 -9.70 -16.69 -0.14
N ILE A 36 -8.41 -16.75 -0.46
CA ILE A 36 -7.57 -15.54 -0.58
C ILE A 36 -8.00 -14.64 -1.74
N ASP A 37 -8.57 -15.20 -2.81
CA ASP A 37 -9.02 -14.43 -3.98
C ASP A 37 -10.16 -13.48 -3.58
N GLY A 38 -11.10 -13.95 -2.74
CA GLY A 38 -12.20 -13.12 -2.22
C GLY A 38 -11.74 -11.98 -1.30
N TRP A 39 -10.59 -12.14 -0.63
CA TRP A 39 -9.95 -11.06 0.12
C TRP A 39 -9.24 -10.07 -0.82
N CYS A 40 -8.50 -10.57 -1.80
CA CYS A 40 -7.82 -9.74 -2.80
C CYS A 40 -8.79 -8.89 -3.64
N ASP A 41 -10.00 -9.39 -3.91
CA ASP A 41 -11.04 -8.66 -4.64
C ASP A 41 -11.51 -7.38 -3.93
N GLN A 42 -11.25 -7.26 -2.63
CA GLN A 42 -11.56 -6.06 -1.84
C GLN A 42 -10.44 -5.01 -1.90
N THR A 43 -9.32 -5.31 -2.56
CA THR A 43 -8.20 -4.38 -2.68
C THR A 43 -8.34 -3.48 -3.91
N PRO A 44 -7.75 -2.27 -3.93
CA PRO A 44 -7.74 -1.42 -5.12
C PRO A 44 -7.01 -2.05 -6.33
N TYR A 45 -6.14 -3.04 -6.08
CA TYR A 45 -5.37 -3.74 -7.10
C TYR A 45 -5.48 -5.27 -6.92
N PRO A 46 -6.60 -5.89 -7.34
CA PRO A 46 -6.86 -7.32 -7.08
C PRO A 46 -5.86 -8.26 -7.77
N ASP A 47 -5.51 -7.99 -9.03
CA ASP A 47 -4.66 -8.89 -9.81
C ASP A 47 -3.24 -9.04 -9.21
N PRO A 48 -2.53 -7.96 -8.83
CA PRO A 48 -1.26 -8.08 -8.11
C PRO A 48 -1.34 -8.86 -6.80
N CYS A 49 -2.44 -8.69 -6.03
CA CYS A 49 -2.67 -9.41 -4.78
C CYS A 49 -2.82 -10.92 -5.04
N LYS A 50 -3.72 -11.31 -5.94
CA LYS A 50 -3.93 -12.72 -6.32
C LYS A 50 -2.66 -13.36 -6.89
N CYS A 51 -1.94 -12.62 -7.74
CA CYS A 51 -0.69 -13.08 -8.33
C CYS A 51 0.38 -13.37 -7.26
N TYR A 52 0.48 -12.53 -6.22
CA TYR A 52 1.41 -12.79 -5.13
C TYR A 52 1.05 -14.09 -4.40
N PHE A 53 -0.17 -14.22 -3.89
CA PHE A 53 -0.59 -15.37 -3.07
C PHE A 53 -0.74 -16.68 -3.86
N LYS A 54 -0.92 -16.64 -5.18
CA LYS A 54 -0.85 -17.85 -6.03
C LYS A 54 0.57 -18.45 -6.10
N ASN A 55 1.59 -17.60 -6.00
CA ASN A 55 2.99 -18.00 -6.14
C ASN A 55 3.70 -18.21 -4.79
N HIS A 56 3.06 -17.87 -3.68
CA HIS A 56 3.61 -17.99 -2.33
C HIS A 56 2.69 -18.90 -1.51
N ASN A 57 3.19 -20.07 -1.12
CA ASN A 57 2.44 -21.03 -0.31
C ASN A 57 2.74 -20.84 1.19
N GLY A 58 1.89 -21.40 2.05
CA GLY A 58 2.17 -21.50 3.49
C GLY A 58 1.61 -20.36 4.35
N PHE A 59 0.84 -19.44 3.77
CA PHE A 59 0.07 -18.46 4.55
C PHE A 59 -1.21 -19.10 5.11
N LEU A 60 -1.60 -18.70 6.32
CA LEU A 60 -2.90 -19.05 6.90
C LEU A 60 -3.95 -18.09 6.35
N LEU A 61 -5.08 -18.61 5.89
CA LEU A 61 -6.17 -17.75 5.40
C LEU A 61 -6.64 -16.82 6.53
N PRO A 62 -6.80 -15.51 6.26
CA PRO A 62 -7.24 -14.59 7.27
C PRO A 62 -8.73 -14.82 7.53
N THR A 63 -9.10 -14.71 8.80
CA THR A 63 -10.49 -14.77 9.28
C THR A 63 -11.06 -13.38 9.50
N GLN A 64 -10.19 -12.39 9.70
CA GLN A 64 -10.54 -11.01 9.99
C GLN A 64 -9.79 -10.04 9.06
N LEU A 65 -10.38 -8.86 8.85
CA LEU A 65 -9.77 -7.80 8.05
C LEU A 65 -8.40 -7.36 8.60
N SER A 66 -8.22 -7.32 9.93
CA SER A 66 -6.95 -6.98 10.56
C SER A 66 -5.84 -7.98 10.20
N GLU A 67 -6.14 -9.28 10.22
CA GLU A 67 -5.24 -10.35 9.81
C GLU A 67 -4.88 -10.22 8.32
N PHE A 68 -5.88 -9.92 7.47
CA PHE A 68 -5.61 -9.71 6.04
C PHE A 68 -4.75 -8.47 5.78
N ARG A 69 -4.96 -7.36 6.52
CA ARG A 69 -4.14 -6.15 6.42
C ARG A 69 -2.67 -6.44 6.78
N ILE A 70 -2.43 -7.15 7.89
CA ILE A 70 -1.08 -7.58 8.29
C ILE A 70 -0.44 -8.41 7.20
N MET A 71 -1.14 -9.44 6.73
CA MET A 71 -0.66 -10.33 5.68
C MET A 71 -0.28 -9.57 4.40
N LEU A 72 -1.09 -8.59 3.99
CA LEU A 72 -0.81 -7.78 2.80
C LEU A 72 0.42 -6.89 2.96
N VAL A 73 0.63 -6.33 4.15
CA VAL A 73 1.82 -5.52 4.46
C VAL A 73 3.07 -6.40 4.47
N GLU A 74 3.02 -7.58 5.08
CA GLU A 74 4.13 -8.56 5.07
C GLU A 74 4.45 -9.02 3.64
N ALA A 75 3.44 -9.34 2.84
CA ALA A 75 3.58 -9.69 1.43
C ALA A 75 4.27 -8.58 0.61
N THR A 76 3.89 -7.33 0.87
CA THR A 76 4.50 -6.17 0.21
C THR A 76 5.95 -5.98 0.64
N MET A 77 6.25 -6.24 1.92
CA MET A 77 7.60 -6.14 2.48
C MET A 77 8.53 -7.21 1.91
N ASP A 78 8.07 -8.45 1.79
CA ASP A 78 8.80 -9.55 1.15
C ASP A 78 9.20 -9.20 -0.30
N ARG A 79 8.26 -8.67 -1.08
CA ARG A 79 8.55 -8.17 -2.43
C ARG A 79 9.55 -7.02 -2.45
N ALA A 80 9.42 -6.06 -1.53
CA ALA A 80 10.33 -4.91 -1.46
C ALA A 80 11.76 -5.34 -1.11
N ILE A 81 11.92 -6.29 -0.18
CA ILE A 81 13.22 -6.87 0.18
C ILE A 81 13.81 -7.61 -1.00
N SER A 82 13.04 -8.51 -1.63
CA SER A 82 13.48 -9.27 -2.79
C SER A 82 13.95 -8.37 -3.93
N ALA A 83 13.17 -7.34 -4.28
CA ALA A 83 13.54 -6.39 -5.33
C ALA A 83 14.81 -5.58 -4.98
N ARG A 84 14.95 -5.13 -3.73
CA ARG A 84 16.17 -4.44 -3.26
C ARG A 84 17.39 -5.34 -3.40
N ASP A 85 17.27 -6.60 -2.99
CA ASP A 85 18.38 -7.54 -2.98
C ASP A 85 18.78 -7.94 -4.42
N GLU A 86 17.82 -8.09 -5.34
CA GLU A 86 18.06 -8.26 -6.78
C GLU A 86 18.79 -7.07 -7.40
N LEU A 87 18.39 -5.84 -7.06
CA LEU A 87 19.07 -4.62 -7.51
C LEU A 87 20.49 -4.52 -6.94
N ALA A 88 20.67 -4.84 -5.66
CA ALA A 88 21.97 -4.87 -5.01
C ALA A 88 22.89 -5.94 -5.62
N GLN A 89 22.34 -7.08 -6.02
CA GLN A 89 23.10 -8.11 -6.73
C GLN A 89 23.49 -7.65 -8.13
N SER A 90 22.57 -6.98 -8.84
CA SER A 90 22.80 -6.44 -10.18
C SER A 90 23.84 -5.31 -10.20
N SER A 91 23.97 -4.55 -9.10
CA SER A 91 24.89 -3.41 -9.03
C SER A 91 26.36 -3.83 -8.83
N ARG A 92 26.64 -5.01 -8.27
CA ARG A 92 28.01 -5.45 -7.92
C ARG A 92 29.00 -5.43 -9.08
N ASN A 93 28.54 -5.72 -10.29
CA ASN A 93 29.38 -5.81 -11.49
C ASN A 93 29.04 -4.71 -12.52
N CYS A 94 28.29 -3.68 -12.13
CA CYS A 94 27.92 -2.59 -13.02
C CYS A 94 29.10 -1.64 -13.24
N THR A 95 29.58 -1.51 -14.47
CA THR A 95 30.72 -0.64 -14.82
C THR A 95 30.31 0.71 -15.39
N ASP A 96 29.03 0.87 -15.73
CA ASP A 96 28.46 2.12 -16.23
C ASP A 96 28.07 3.01 -15.04
N CYS A 97 28.79 4.11 -14.85
CA CYS A 97 28.58 5.02 -13.72
C CYS A 97 27.16 5.59 -13.66
N ARG A 98 26.50 5.82 -14.80
CA ARG A 98 25.12 6.34 -14.83
C ARG A 98 24.17 5.26 -14.35
N LYS A 99 24.31 4.03 -14.85
CA LYS A 99 23.49 2.90 -14.39
C LYS A 99 23.73 2.59 -12.92
N GLN A 100 24.98 2.67 -12.46
CA GLN A 100 25.33 2.46 -11.06
C GLN A 100 24.65 3.49 -10.14
N ALA A 101 24.62 4.77 -10.55
CA ALA A 101 23.91 5.80 -9.79
C ALA A 101 22.39 5.54 -9.74
N VAL A 102 21.77 5.14 -10.86
CA VAL A 102 20.35 4.77 -10.89
C VAL A 102 20.07 3.55 -9.98
N LEU A 103 20.92 2.53 -10.02
CA LEU A 103 20.78 1.35 -9.16
C LEU A 103 20.90 1.72 -7.68
N ALA A 104 21.85 2.58 -7.31
CA ALA A 104 22.01 3.06 -5.93
C ALA A 104 20.75 3.80 -5.45
N ASP A 105 20.25 4.75 -6.24
CA ASP A 105 19.01 5.47 -5.92
C ASP A 105 17.81 4.51 -5.76
N CYS A 106 17.72 3.48 -6.60
CA CYS A 106 16.65 2.49 -6.49
C CYS A 106 16.77 1.62 -5.23
N ILE A 107 17.98 1.22 -4.87
CA ILE A 107 18.25 0.46 -3.64
C ILE A 107 17.85 1.28 -2.41
N ASP A 108 18.20 2.57 -2.38
CA ASP A 108 17.85 3.47 -1.28
C ASP A 108 16.33 3.66 -1.17
N LEU A 109 15.65 3.88 -2.31
CA LEU A 109 14.19 4.00 -2.33
C LEU A 109 13.47 2.73 -1.86
N TYR A 110 13.98 1.53 -2.19
CA TYR A 110 13.44 0.30 -1.60
C TYR A 110 13.77 0.17 -0.11
N GLY A 111 14.93 0.63 0.34
CA GLY A 111 15.27 0.75 1.76
C GLY A 111 14.25 1.61 2.51
N ASP A 112 13.95 2.80 2.00
CA ASP A 112 12.93 3.69 2.56
C ASP A 112 11.54 3.06 2.53
N THR A 113 11.21 2.37 1.43
CA THR A 113 9.94 1.62 1.29
C THR A 113 9.79 0.60 2.41
N ILE A 114 10.82 -0.18 2.71
CA ILE A 114 10.82 -1.18 3.78
C ILE A 114 10.61 -0.52 5.15
N VAL A 115 11.28 0.60 5.42
CA VAL A 115 11.08 1.35 6.68
C VAL A 115 9.63 1.80 6.85
N GLN A 116 9.00 2.31 5.79
CA GLN A 116 7.59 2.71 5.86
C GLN A 116 6.65 1.51 6.03
N LEU A 117 6.96 0.37 5.40
CA LEU A 117 6.18 -0.87 5.56
C LEU A 117 6.30 -1.45 6.98
N THR A 118 7.48 -1.39 7.60
CA THR A 118 7.65 -1.77 9.01
C THR A 118 6.76 -0.92 9.93
N ARG A 119 6.74 0.40 9.75
CA ARG A 119 5.84 1.29 10.52
C ARG A 119 4.37 1.02 10.23
N THR A 120 4.04 0.77 8.96
CA THR A 120 2.67 0.37 8.58
C THR A 120 2.25 -0.89 9.33
N LEU A 121 3.13 -1.88 9.44
CA LEU A 121 2.89 -3.12 10.18
C LEU A 121 2.63 -2.86 11.67
N GLU A 122 3.40 -1.98 12.30
CA GLU A 122 3.18 -1.55 13.69
C GLU A 122 1.80 -0.87 13.86
N GLY A 123 1.37 -0.11 12.86
CA GLY A 123 0.08 0.59 12.88
C GLY A 123 -1.14 -0.33 12.67
N VAL A 124 -1.02 -1.36 11.84
CA VAL A 124 -2.12 -2.31 11.57
C VAL A 124 -2.16 -3.51 12.54
N SER A 125 -1.11 -3.71 13.33
CA SER A 125 -1.03 -4.80 14.30
C SER A 125 -1.88 -4.51 15.54
N PRO A 126 -2.67 -5.49 16.04
CA PRO A 126 -3.43 -5.33 17.28
C PRO A 126 -2.50 -5.00 18.45
N LYS A 127 -2.77 -3.90 19.16
CA LYS A 127 -2.01 -3.54 20.36
C LYS A 127 -2.41 -4.43 21.53
N ALA A 128 -1.47 -5.23 22.01
CA ALA A 128 -1.60 -5.84 23.34
C ALA A 128 -1.35 -4.77 24.42
N GLY A 129 -2.40 -4.03 24.78
CA GLY A 129 -2.55 -3.44 26.12
C GLY A 129 -1.60 -2.33 26.58
N THR A 130 -0.92 -1.57 25.71
CA THR A 130 -0.06 -0.47 26.16
C THR A 130 -0.17 0.80 25.29
N GLY A 131 -0.70 1.88 25.88
CA GLY A 131 -0.55 3.27 25.43
C GLY A 131 -1.26 3.73 24.14
N GLU A 132 -1.40 5.06 23.98
CA GLU A 132 -1.68 5.69 22.69
C GLU A 132 -0.55 5.32 21.74
N GLY A 133 -0.81 4.42 20.79
CA GLY A 133 0.13 4.11 19.72
C GLY A 133 -0.42 4.53 18.36
N CYS A 134 0.30 4.19 17.30
CA CYS A 134 -0.01 4.47 15.91
C CYS A 134 -1.46 4.13 15.53
N THR A 135 -2.11 5.03 14.79
CA THR A 135 -3.50 4.91 14.34
C THR A 135 -3.58 4.28 12.94
N ASP A 136 -4.78 3.86 12.53
CA ASP A 136 -5.06 3.48 11.14
C ASP A 136 -4.69 4.59 10.15
N PHE A 137 -4.80 5.86 10.55
CA PHE A 137 -4.40 7.01 9.74
C PHE A 137 -2.88 7.10 9.58
N ASP A 138 -2.13 6.84 10.65
CA ASP A 138 -0.65 6.79 10.59
C ASP A 138 -0.20 5.64 9.67
N ALA A 139 -0.82 4.45 9.83
CA ALA A 139 -0.57 3.30 8.97
C ALA A 139 -0.84 3.62 7.49
N GLN A 140 -1.97 4.26 7.19
CA GLN A 140 -2.31 4.69 5.83
C GLN A 140 -1.30 5.71 5.29
N THR A 141 -0.84 6.63 6.13
CA THR A 141 0.15 7.65 5.75
C THR A 141 1.48 7.01 5.37
N TRP A 142 1.97 6.05 6.17
CA TRP A 142 3.21 5.33 5.86
C TRP A 142 3.06 4.43 4.64
N LEU A 143 1.92 3.73 4.49
CA LEU A 143 1.65 2.93 3.30
C LEU A 143 1.61 3.79 2.02
N SER A 144 1.01 4.98 2.09
CA SER A 144 1.00 5.93 0.97
C SER A 144 2.39 6.46 0.63
N THR A 145 3.23 6.64 1.65
CA THR A 145 4.64 7.03 1.47
C THR A 145 5.44 5.91 0.82
N ALA A 146 5.26 4.65 1.27
CA ALA A 146 5.87 3.48 0.65
C ALA A 146 5.49 3.37 -0.84
N LEU A 147 4.21 3.54 -1.16
CA LEU A 147 3.71 3.54 -2.54
C LEU A 147 4.30 4.70 -3.37
N THR A 148 4.46 5.88 -2.79
CA THR A 148 5.09 7.01 -3.49
C THR A 148 6.57 6.73 -3.79
N ASN A 149 7.28 6.07 -2.88
CA ASN A 149 8.67 5.67 -3.12
C ASN A 149 8.77 4.68 -4.28
N THR A 150 7.85 3.72 -4.38
CA THR A 150 7.84 2.77 -5.51
C THR A 150 7.46 3.44 -6.84
N TYR A 151 6.56 4.44 -6.83
CA TYR A 151 6.32 5.25 -8.03
C TYR A 151 7.55 6.05 -8.47
N LYS A 152 8.40 6.51 -7.56
CA LYS A 152 9.65 7.18 -7.95
C LYS A 152 10.63 6.25 -8.67
N LEU A 153 10.61 4.95 -8.37
CA LEU A 153 11.46 3.95 -9.02
C LEU A 153 11.15 3.85 -10.52
N THR A 154 9.88 3.82 -10.91
CA THR A 154 9.47 3.71 -12.32
C THR A 154 9.95 4.90 -13.15
N TYR A 155 10.03 6.10 -12.58
CA TYR A 155 10.58 7.27 -13.29
C TYR A 155 12.10 7.26 -13.42
N LYS A 156 12.83 6.55 -12.55
CA LYS A 156 14.30 6.46 -12.60
C LYS A 156 14.80 5.41 -13.60
N LEU A 157 13.96 4.44 -13.95
CA LEU A 157 14.28 3.36 -14.89
C LEU A 157 13.93 3.70 -16.36
N LEU A 158 13.24 4.81 -16.61
CA LEU A 158 12.95 5.36 -17.94
C LEU A 158 14.00 6.42 -18.34
#